data_AF-A0A327RVZ4-F1
#
_entry.id   AF-A0A327RVZ4-F1
#
_cell.length_a   1.000
_cell.length_b   1.000
_cell.length_c   1.000
_cell.angle_alpha   90.00
_cell.angle_beta   90.00
_cell.angle_gamma   90.00
#
_symmetry.space_group_name_H-M   'P 1'
#
loop_
_entity.id
_entity.type
_entity.pdbx_description
1 polymer ?
#
loop_
_entity_poly.entity_id
_entity_poly.type
_entity_poly.pdbx_seq_one_letter_code
_entity_poly.pdbx_strand_id
1 'polypeptide(L)'
;MKKLNLIIVFLFTITCYGQKCKAHLTNTDEITEVKTELWGGKLHSKSTIVNGKGHDIKLLIAKDKDTNKSYVILNIVSKAPADDSDIFDVNFTEGVDYILKTEGGLIKLKIDKIFKSNNRFMSTYSVTNQIISYLSDEDLKLLTTKSLTMFRVVTENGQKIEGKVSKKNSKKLKSQFECYINNN
;
A
#
# COMPACT_ATOMS: atom_id res chain seq x y z
N MET A 1 9.34 61.08 -31.55
CA MET A 1 9.73 59.68 -31.24
C MET A 1 9.06 59.26 -29.94
N LYS A 2 7.93 58.54 -29.98
CA LYS A 2 7.24 58.04 -28.78
C LYS A 2 7.65 56.58 -28.59
N LYS A 3 8.40 56.29 -27.51
CA LYS A 3 8.74 54.92 -27.11
C LYS A 3 7.59 54.39 -26.25
N LEU A 4 6.86 53.41 -26.78
CA LEU A 4 5.88 52.63 -26.02
C LEU A 4 6.65 51.58 -25.21
N ASN A 5 6.71 51.74 -23.90
CA ASN A 5 7.20 50.69 -23.01
C ASN A 5 6.10 49.64 -22.84
N LEU A 6 6.24 48.50 -23.52
CA LEU A 6 5.39 47.34 -23.37
C LEU A 6 5.74 46.67 -22.03
N ILE A 7 4.89 46.85 -21.02
CA ILE A 7 4.98 46.11 -19.75
C ILE A 7 4.53 44.68 -20.05
N ILE A 8 5.48 43.77 -20.22
CA ILE A 8 5.23 42.33 -20.26
C ILE A 8 4.92 41.90 -18.83
N VAL A 9 3.64 41.86 -18.48
CA VAL A 9 3.17 41.16 -17.28
C VAL A 9 3.35 39.68 -17.55
N PHE A 10 4.49 39.13 -17.10
CA PHE A 10 4.69 37.68 -17.00
C PHE A 10 3.76 37.17 -15.91
N LEU A 11 2.50 36.89 -16.26
CA LEU A 11 1.66 35.99 -15.48
C LEU A 11 2.33 34.62 -15.54
N PHE A 12 3.18 34.33 -14.55
CA PHE A 12 3.43 32.95 -14.16
C PHE A 12 2.09 32.39 -13.69
N THR A 13 1.34 31.82 -14.63
CA THR A 13 0.38 30.78 -14.29
C THR A 13 1.21 29.71 -13.64
N ILE A 14 1.23 29.73 -12.30
CA ILE A 14 1.56 28.58 -11.49
C ILE A 14 0.57 27.52 -11.96
N THR A 15 1.01 26.74 -12.94
CA THR A 15 0.39 25.47 -13.27
C THR A 15 0.51 24.69 -11.98
N CYS A 16 -0.55 24.76 -11.18
CA CYS A 16 -0.81 23.76 -10.18
C CYS A 16 -0.78 22.45 -10.97
N TYR A 17 0.37 21.77 -10.93
CA TYR A 17 0.48 20.37 -11.21
C TYR A 17 -0.36 19.69 -10.13
N GLY A 18 -1.68 19.79 -10.24
CA GLY A 18 -2.60 18.88 -9.60
C GLY A 18 -2.25 17.53 -10.18
N GLN A 19 -1.39 16.78 -9.48
CA GLN A 19 -1.37 15.35 -9.64
C GLN A 19 -2.80 14.92 -9.45
N LYS A 20 -3.49 14.62 -10.57
CA LYS A 20 -4.84 14.07 -10.53
C LYS A 20 -4.74 12.84 -9.62
N CYS A 21 -5.36 12.93 -8.44
CA CYS A 21 -5.46 11.83 -7.50
C CYS A 21 -6.01 10.63 -8.27
N LYS A 22 -5.19 9.63 -8.52
CA LYS A 22 -5.58 8.38 -9.16
C LYS A 22 -5.25 7.24 -8.21
N ALA A 23 -6.20 6.31 -8.10
CA ALA A 23 -6.00 5.08 -7.36
C ALA A 23 -4.73 4.35 -7.86
N HIS A 24 -4.03 3.70 -6.94
CA HIS A 24 -2.83 2.94 -7.26
C HIS A 24 -3.16 1.74 -8.16
N LEU A 25 -4.28 1.08 -7.87
CA LEU A 25 -4.84 0.00 -8.66
C LEU A 25 -6.34 0.23 -8.80
N THR A 26 -6.87 -0.14 -9.95
CA THR A 26 -8.29 -0.25 -10.20
C THR A 26 -8.52 -1.67 -10.66
N ASN A 27 -9.37 -2.41 -9.96
CA ASN A 27 -9.84 -3.71 -10.40
C ASN A 27 -11.31 -3.61 -10.77
N THR A 28 -11.71 -4.20 -11.89
CA THR A 28 -13.11 -4.31 -12.27
C THR A 28 -13.44 -5.79 -12.24
N ASP A 29 -14.40 -6.17 -11.41
CA ASP A 29 -14.94 -7.51 -11.44
C ASP A 29 -15.69 -7.71 -12.76
N GLU A 30 -15.28 -8.68 -13.58
CA GLU A 30 -15.80 -8.87 -14.93
C GLU A 30 -17.25 -9.40 -14.94
N ILE A 31 -17.70 -10.03 -13.85
CA ILE A 31 -19.04 -10.62 -13.75
C ILE A 31 -20.05 -9.57 -13.30
N THR A 32 -19.67 -8.77 -12.30
CA THR A 32 -20.54 -7.79 -11.67
C THR A 32 -20.33 -6.37 -12.19
N GLU A 33 -19.31 -6.14 -13.01
CA GLU A 33 -18.82 -4.84 -13.49
C GLU A 33 -18.45 -3.86 -12.36
N VAL A 34 -18.32 -4.37 -11.12
CA VAL A 34 -18.05 -3.57 -9.95
C VAL A 34 -16.59 -3.14 -9.95
N LYS A 35 -16.38 -1.84 -10.12
CA LYS A 35 -15.06 -1.21 -10.01
C LYS A 35 -14.64 -1.02 -8.55
N THR A 36 -13.51 -1.58 -8.16
CA THR A 36 -12.86 -1.39 -6.85
C THR A 36 -11.57 -0.61 -7.02
N GLU A 37 -11.43 0.48 -6.28
CA GLU A 37 -10.24 1.33 -6.31
C GLU A 37 -9.40 1.10 -5.05
N LEU A 38 -8.13 0.76 -5.27
CA LEU A 38 -7.15 0.53 -4.20
C LEU A 38 -6.16 1.70 -4.17
N TRP A 39 -6.12 2.40 -3.04
CA TRP A 39 -5.34 3.61 -2.84
C TRP A 39 -4.14 3.34 -1.95
N GLY A 40 -2.93 3.71 -2.37
CA GLY A 40 -1.73 3.48 -1.56
C GLY A 40 -0.51 3.17 -2.41
N GLY A 41 0.28 2.18 -2.01
CA GLY A 41 1.46 1.80 -2.77
C GLY A 41 2.48 0.98 -1.98
N LYS A 42 3.74 1.12 -2.37
CA LYS A 42 4.85 0.35 -1.81
C LYS A 42 5.14 0.76 -0.36
N LEU A 43 5.06 -0.20 0.55
CA LEU A 43 5.44 -0.06 1.95
C LEU A 43 6.93 -0.37 2.12
N HIS A 44 7.34 -1.56 1.66
CA HIS A 44 8.72 -2.05 1.77
C HIS A 44 9.05 -3.01 0.63
N SER A 45 10.34 -3.26 0.41
CA SER A 45 10.79 -4.40 -0.39
C SER A 45 12.19 -4.80 0.02
N LYS A 46 12.45 -6.10 -0.06
CA LYS A 46 13.78 -6.66 0.04
C LYS A 46 14.00 -7.58 -1.14
N SER A 47 15.14 -7.44 -1.81
CA SER A 47 15.59 -8.38 -2.83
C SER A 47 17.00 -8.79 -2.49
N THR A 48 17.26 -10.09 -2.47
CA THR A 48 18.59 -10.65 -2.28
C THR A 48 19.05 -11.25 -3.61
N ILE A 49 20.01 -10.60 -4.25
CA ILE A 49 20.59 -11.04 -5.53
C ILE A 49 21.20 -12.45 -5.40
N VAL A 50 21.81 -12.75 -4.26
CA VAL A 50 22.59 -13.99 -4.03
C VAL A 50 21.73 -15.26 -4.09
N ASN A 51 20.49 -15.22 -3.58
CA ASN A 51 19.63 -16.41 -3.47
C ASN A 51 18.35 -16.27 -4.32
N GLY A 52 18.22 -15.19 -5.12
CA GLY A 52 17.00 -14.89 -5.87
C GLY A 52 15.73 -14.64 -5.02
N LYS A 53 15.83 -14.70 -3.68
CA LYS A 53 14.73 -14.51 -2.75
C LYS A 53 14.45 -13.03 -2.54
N GLY A 54 13.18 -12.67 -2.49
CA GLY A 54 12.76 -11.32 -2.16
C GLY A 54 11.31 -11.23 -1.73
N HIS A 55 10.93 -10.07 -1.21
CA HIS A 55 9.54 -9.73 -0.99
C HIS A 55 9.27 -8.28 -1.37
N ASP A 56 8.11 -8.04 -1.95
CA ASP A 56 7.53 -6.71 -2.16
C ASP A 56 6.28 -6.59 -1.30
N ILE A 57 6.21 -5.53 -0.51
CA ILE A 57 5.10 -5.28 0.42
C ILE A 57 4.42 -3.98 0.02
N LYS A 58 3.11 -4.04 -0.20
CA LYS A 58 2.26 -2.88 -0.46
C LYS A 58 1.23 -2.72 0.66
N LEU A 59 0.88 -1.47 0.94
CA LEU A 59 -0.24 -1.11 1.80
C LEU A 59 -1.25 -0.33 0.95
N LEU A 60 -2.48 -0.82 0.91
CA LEU A 60 -3.55 -0.28 0.06
C LEU A 60 -4.83 -0.11 0.90
N ILE A 61 -5.56 0.97 0.71
CA ILE A 61 -6.86 1.22 1.33
C ILE A 61 -7.94 1.12 0.25
N ALA A 62 -9.07 0.55 0.61
CA ALA A 62 -10.25 0.48 -0.23
C ALA A 62 -11.52 0.61 0.62
N LYS A 63 -12.64 0.85 -0.06
CA LYS A 63 -13.97 0.90 0.55
C LYS A 63 -14.71 -0.38 0.20
N ASP A 64 -15.20 -1.08 1.21
CA ASP A 64 -16.15 -2.17 1.05
C ASP A 64 -17.49 -1.56 0.63
N LYS A 65 -18.00 -1.94 -0.54
CA LYS A 65 -19.22 -1.35 -1.10
C LYS A 65 -20.48 -1.83 -0.39
N ASP A 66 -20.46 -3.04 0.15
CA ASP A 66 -21.62 -3.65 0.79
C ASP A 66 -21.79 -3.10 2.21
N THR A 67 -20.68 -2.91 2.91
CA THR A 67 -20.70 -2.42 4.30
C THR A 67 -20.40 -0.93 4.44
N ASN A 68 -19.99 -0.26 3.36
CA ASN A 68 -19.52 1.12 3.33
C ASN A 68 -18.33 1.41 4.29
N LYS A 69 -17.60 0.36 4.68
CA LYS A 69 -16.46 0.46 5.61
C LYS A 69 -15.13 0.52 4.87
N SER A 70 -14.22 1.33 5.38
CA SER A 70 -12.83 1.37 4.93
C SER A 70 -12.09 0.14 5.43
N TYR A 71 -11.27 -0.47 4.57
CA TYR A 71 -10.36 -1.54 4.95
C TYR A 71 -9.00 -1.32 4.31
N VAL A 72 -7.98 -1.90 4.92
CA VAL A 72 -6.61 -1.88 4.43
C VAL A 72 -6.17 -3.29 4.06
N ILE A 73 -5.39 -3.37 2.98
CA ILE A 73 -4.77 -4.59 2.48
C ILE A 73 -3.26 -4.43 2.64
N LEU A 74 -2.67 -5.27 3.50
CA LEU A 74 -1.23 -5.51 3.51
C LEU A 74 -0.93 -6.66 2.55
N ASN A 75 -0.48 -6.31 1.35
CA ASN A 75 -0.20 -7.25 0.28
C ASN A 75 1.30 -7.58 0.24
N ILE A 76 1.66 -8.79 0.67
CA ILE A 76 3.03 -9.31 0.74
C ILE A 76 3.23 -10.30 -0.39
N VAL A 77 4.09 -9.96 -1.35
CA VAL A 77 4.47 -10.84 -2.46
C VAL A 77 5.89 -11.34 -2.22
N SER A 78 6.02 -12.57 -1.78
CA SER A 78 7.30 -13.27 -1.68
C SER A 78 7.64 -13.91 -3.00
N LYS A 79 8.90 -13.84 -3.42
CA LYS A 79 9.42 -14.45 -4.66
C LYS A 79 10.65 -15.28 -4.34
N ALA A 80 10.76 -16.45 -4.96
CA ALA A 80 11.93 -17.32 -4.86
C ALA A 80 12.15 -18.11 -6.16
N PRO A 81 13.37 -18.60 -6.40
CA PRO A 81 13.67 -19.57 -7.44
C PRO A 81 12.81 -20.85 -7.35
N ALA A 82 12.62 -21.52 -8.48
CA ALA A 82 11.72 -22.68 -8.60
C ALA A 82 12.15 -23.92 -7.80
N ASP A 83 13.43 -24.02 -7.47
CA ASP A 83 14.05 -25.06 -6.65
C ASP A 83 13.96 -24.77 -5.15
N ASP A 84 13.41 -23.62 -4.74
CA ASP A 84 13.39 -23.18 -3.36
C ASP A 84 11.96 -22.97 -2.83
N SER A 85 11.47 -23.97 -2.08
CA SER A 85 10.10 -24.06 -1.57
C SER A 85 9.84 -23.29 -0.28
N ASP A 86 10.85 -22.70 0.36
CA ASP A 86 10.70 -22.12 1.72
C ASP A 86 9.67 -20.96 1.78
N ILE A 87 9.35 -20.33 0.65
CA ILE A 87 8.38 -19.23 0.61
C ILE A 87 6.92 -19.69 0.75
N PHE A 88 6.65 -20.99 0.60
CA PHE A 88 5.31 -21.54 0.76
C PHE A 88 4.87 -21.63 2.22
N ASP A 89 5.78 -21.59 3.18
CA ASP A 89 5.45 -21.75 4.61
C ASP A 89 5.16 -20.42 5.33
N VAL A 90 5.13 -19.31 4.59
CA VAL A 90 4.75 -17.99 5.13
C VAL A 90 3.23 -17.90 5.25
N ASN A 91 2.71 -18.29 6.42
CA ASN A 91 1.30 -18.20 6.79
C ASN A 91 1.08 -17.16 7.91
N PHE A 92 -0.15 -16.69 8.04
CA PHE A 92 -0.57 -15.73 9.06
C PHE A 92 -1.84 -16.24 9.73
N THR A 93 -2.11 -15.77 10.94
CA THR A 93 -3.30 -16.17 11.71
C THR A 93 -4.34 -15.05 11.66
N GLU A 94 -5.61 -15.38 11.44
CA GLU A 94 -6.70 -14.42 11.60
C GLU A 94 -6.90 -14.08 13.09
N GLY A 95 -7.35 -12.87 13.37
CA GLY A 95 -7.63 -12.38 14.72
C GLY A 95 -6.43 -11.85 15.51
N VAL A 96 -5.21 -12.01 15.00
CA VAL A 96 -4.00 -11.41 15.60
C VAL A 96 -3.77 -9.99 15.08
N ASP A 97 -3.02 -9.18 15.83
CA ASP A 97 -2.69 -7.82 15.42
C ASP A 97 -1.39 -7.76 14.60
N TYR A 98 -1.37 -6.91 13.59
CA TYR A 98 -0.13 -6.35 13.05
C TYR A 98 -0.03 -4.85 13.35
N ILE A 99 1.18 -4.32 13.28
CA ILE A 99 1.50 -2.98 13.75
C ILE A 99 2.01 -2.13 12.61
N LEU A 100 1.40 -0.95 12.44
CA LEU A 100 1.94 0.15 11.65
C LEU A 100 2.40 1.27 12.59
N LYS A 101 3.64 1.74 12.43
CA LYS A 101 4.16 2.87 13.19
C LYS A 101 4.11 4.12 12.34
N THR A 102 3.40 5.14 12.82
CA THR A 102 3.40 6.49 12.24
C THR A 102 4.24 7.44 13.08
N GLU A 103 4.48 8.65 12.57
CA GLU A 103 5.04 9.75 13.38
C GLU A 103 4.13 10.18 14.54
N GLY A 104 2.83 9.85 14.49
CA GLY A 104 1.86 10.23 15.52
C GLY A 104 1.47 9.12 16.50
N GLY A 105 1.99 7.90 16.33
CA GLY A 105 1.62 6.77 17.20
C GLY A 105 1.67 5.41 16.50
N LEU A 106 1.20 4.39 17.21
CA LEU A 106 1.06 3.02 16.71
C LEU A 106 -0.39 2.78 16.31
N ILE A 107 -0.58 2.17 15.14
CA ILE A 107 -1.85 1.63 14.68
C ILE A 107 -1.73 0.11 14.81
N LYS A 108 -2.60 -0.49 15.63
CA LYS A 108 -2.70 -1.94 15.78
C LYS A 108 -3.92 -2.40 15.01
N LEU A 109 -3.70 -3.19 13.97
CA LEU A 109 -4.74 -3.64 13.06
C LEU A 109 -4.93 -5.13 13.21
N LYS A 110 -6.14 -5.53 13.56
CA LYS A 110 -6.53 -6.92 13.68
C LYS A 110 -6.68 -7.53 12.29
N ILE A 111 -6.06 -8.69 12.05
CA ILE A 111 -6.22 -9.42 10.79
C ILE A 111 -7.64 -10.00 10.74
N ASP A 112 -8.47 -9.47 9.84
CA ASP A 112 -9.85 -9.93 9.68
C ASP A 112 -9.96 -11.05 8.64
N LYS A 113 -9.16 -10.99 7.57
CA LYS A 113 -9.14 -12.01 6.52
C LYS A 113 -7.74 -12.18 5.95
N ILE A 114 -7.43 -13.41 5.52
CA ILE A 114 -6.19 -13.71 4.80
C ILE A 114 -6.53 -14.42 3.49
N PHE A 115 -6.04 -13.88 2.38
CA PHE A 115 -6.04 -14.59 1.10
C PHE A 115 -4.61 -14.94 0.71
N LYS A 116 -4.39 -16.21 0.40
CA LYS A 116 -3.12 -16.72 -0.08
C LYS A 116 -3.27 -17.23 -1.51
N SER A 117 -2.41 -16.77 -2.39
CA SER A 117 -2.33 -17.28 -3.76
C SER A 117 -0.90 -17.55 -4.16
N ASN A 118 -0.71 -18.62 -4.93
CA ASN A 118 0.58 -19.03 -5.43
C ASN A 118 0.56 -18.91 -6.95
N ASN A 119 1.61 -18.36 -7.52
CA ASN A 119 1.77 -18.29 -8.97
C ASN A 119 3.19 -18.67 -9.36
N ARG A 120 3.32 -19.45 -10.43
CA ARG A 120 4.60 -19.83 -11.03
C ARG A 120 4.73 -19.12 -12.36
N PHE A 121 5.82 -18.37 -12.52
CA PHE A 121 6.19 -17.79 -13.80
C PHE A 121 7.62 -18.20 -14.15
N MET A 122 7.76 -19.01 -15.20
CA MET A 122 9.04 -19.60 -15.61
C MET A 122 9.75 -20.32 -14.45
N SER A 123 10.95 -19.85 -14.09
CA SER A 123 11.80 -20.36 -13.01
C SER A 123 11.59 -19.65 -11.67
N THR A 124 10.54 -18.84 -11.52
CA THR A 124 10.24 -18.11 -10.27
C THR A 124 8.87 -18.52 -9.72
N TYR A 125 8.83 -18.88 -8.44
CA TYR A 125 7.58 -18.95 -7.67
C TYR A 125 7.33 -17.63 -6.97
N SER A 126 6.05 -17.27 -6.91
CA SER A 126 5.55 -16.17 -6.11
C SER A 126 4.42 -16.63 -5.21
N VAL A 127 4.50 -16.25 -3.94
CA VAL A 127 3.46 -16.45 -2.95
C VAL A 127 2.96 -15.07 -2.55
N THR A 128 1.69 -14.81 -2.79
CA THR A 128 1.02 -13.57 -2.40
C THR A 128 0.14 -13.85 -1.21
N ASN A 129 0.40 -13.15 -0.11
CA ASN A 129 -0.47 -13.08 1.05
C ASN A 129 -1.12 -11.69 1.08
N GLN A 130 -2.45 -11.65 1.02
CA GLN A 130 -3.26 -10.45 1.21
C GLN A 130 -3.89 -10.52 2.59
N ILE A 131 -3.41 -9.67 3.48
CA ILE A 131 -3.92 -9.54 4.85
C ILE A 131 -4.86 -8.34 4.85
N ILE A 132 -6.13 -8.56 5.21
CA ILE A 132 -7.17 -7.54 5.23
C ILE A 132 -7.51 -7.19 6.67
N SER A 133 -7.62 -5.90 6.95
CA SER A 133 -8.09 -5.35 8.22
C SER A 133 -9.07 -4.21 7.98
N TYR A 134 -10.19 -4.21 8.68
CA TYR A 134 -11.08 -3.05 8.71
C TYR A 134 -10.44 -1.91 9.50
N LEU A 135 -10.64 -0.68 9.01
CA LEU A 135 -10.10 0.53 9.62
C LEU A 135 -11.19 1.24 10.42
N SER A 136 -10.84 1.69 11.62
CA SER A 136 -11.62 2.72 12.31
C SER A 136 -11.37 4.11 11.72
N ASP A 137 -12.24 5.07 12.03
CA ASP A 137 -12.04 6.47 11.63
C ASP A 137 -10.75 7.05 12.22
N GLU A 138 -10.33 6.58 13.41
CA GLU A 138 -9.09 6.98 14.05
C GLU A 138 -7.86 6.46 13.30
N ASP A 139 -7.88 5.19 12.88
CA ASP A 139 -6.80 4.59 12.09
C ASP A 139 -6.64 5.32 10.76
N LEU A 140 -7.78 5.60 10.11
CA LEU A 140 -7.82 6.28 8.83
C LEU A 140 -7.31 7.72 8.93
N LYS A 141 -7.68 8.44 10.00
CA LYS A 141 -7.14 9.77 10.31
C LYS A 141 -5.64 9.73 10.56
N LEU A 142 -5.12 8.72 11.24
CA LEU A 142 -3.68 8.58 11.45
C LEU A 142 -2.93 8.30 10.14
N LEU A 143 -3.43 7.38 9.30
CA LEU A 143 -2.82 7.05 8.01
C LEU A 143 -2.79 8.23 7.04
N THR A 144 -3.81 9.09 7.08
CA THR A 144 -3.94 10.25 6.20
C THR A 144 -3.15 11.46 6.69
N THR A 145 -2.99 11.64 8.00
CA THR A 145 -2.33 12.84 8.55
C THR A 145 -0.86 12.62 8.92
N LYS A 146 -0.46 11.39 9.25
CA LYS A 146 0.89 11.07 9.77
C LYS A 146 1.65 10.15 8.82
N SER A 147 2.94 10.43 8.68
CA SER A 147 3.85 9.63 7.86
C SER A 147 4.05 8.24 8.47
N LEU A 148 4.01 7.19 7.64
CA LEU A 148 4.37 5.83 8.04
C LEU A 148 5.89 5.68 8.12
N THR A 149 6.37 5.11 9.21
CA THR A 149 7.81 4.99 9.49
C THR A 149 8.27 3.54 9.56
N MET A 150 7.45 2.64 10.09
CA MET A 150 7.76 1.20 10.21
C MET A 150 6.48 0.37 10.15
N PHE A 151 6.65 -0.92 9.90
CA PHE A 151 5.59 -1.91 10.05
C PHE A 151 6.18 -3.18 10.64
N ARG A 152 5.32 -3.99 11.25
CA ARG A 152 5.62 -5.34 11.72
C ARG A 152 4.37 -6.20 11.60
N VAL A 153 4.51 -7.34 10.97
CA VAL A 153 3.54 -8.45 10.99
C VAL A 153 4.26 -9.72 11.42
N VAL A 154 3.56 -10.58 12.14
CA VAL A 154 4.10 -11.85 12.66
C VAL A 154 3.36 -12.99 11.96
N THR A 155 4.11 -13.93 11.41
CA THR A 155 3.57 -15.15 10.81
C THR A 155 3.18 -16.17 11.88
N GLU A 156 2.46 -17.21 11.48
CA GLU A 156 2.06 -18.32 12.37
C GLU A 156 3.24 -18.97 13.11
N ASN A 157 4.36 -19.15 12.42
CA ASN A 157 5.58 -19.74 13.00
C ASN A 157 6.41 -18.74 13.84
N GLY A 158 5.89 -17.53 14.11
CA GLY A 158 6.55 -16.51 14.93
C GLY A 158 7.60 -15.68 14.19
N GLN A 159 7.83 -15.92 12.89
CA GLN A 159 8.72 -15.09 12.08
C GLN A 159 8.17 -13.66 11.95
N LYS A 160 9.03 -12.68 12.20
CA LYS A 160 8.69 -11.27 12.07
C LYS A 160 9.02 -10.78 10.66
N ILE A 161 8.02 -10.28 9.95
CA ILE A 161 8.21 -9.49 8.74
C ILE A 161 8.04 -8.02 9.14
N GLU A 162 9.16 -7.33 9.24
CA GLU A 162 9.21 -5.93 9.65
C GLU A 162 10.20 -5.13 8.81
N GLY A 163 10.00 -3.81 8.76
CA GLY A 163 10.88 -2.95 8.01
C GLY A 163 10.62 -1.47 8.21
N LYS A 164 11.64 -0.66 7.92
CA LYS A 164 11.53 0.80 7.84
C LYS A 164 10.89 1.18 6.49
N VAL A 165 9.94 2.11 6.55
CA VAL A 165 9.34 2.73 5.38
C VAL A 165 10.24 3.89 4.97
N SER A 166 10.68 3.90 3.71
CA SER A 166 11.52 5.00 3.21
C SER A 166 10.74 6.32 3.20
N LYS A 167 11.42 7.45 3.41
CA LYS A 167 10.78 8.79 3.35
C LYS A 167 10.00 9.01 2.06
N LYS A 168 10.53 8.52 0.93
CA LYS A 168 9.89 8.59 -0.40
C LYS A 168 8.57 7.79 -0.42
N ASN A 169 8.59 6.55 0.06
CA ASN A 169 7.39 5.71 0.11
C ASN A 169 6.36 6.26 1.08
N SER A 170 6.80 6.72 2.27
CA SER A 170 5.91 7.32 3.27
C SER A 170 5.15 8.53 2.72
N LYS A 171 5.85 9.46 2.04
CA LYS A 171 5.20 10.64 1.42
C LYS A 171 4.17 10.22 0.36
N LYS A 172 4.50 9.21 -0.47
CA LYS A 172 3.58 8.70 -1.49
C LYS A 172 2.36 8.02 -0.88
N LEU A 173 2.54 7.20 0.15
CA LEU A 173 1.45 6.54 0.87
C LEU A 173 0.51 7.57 1.49
N LYS A 174 1.05 8.54 2.24
CA LYS A 174 0.27 9.61 2.84
C LYS A 174 -0.56 10.37 1.79
N SER A 175 0.07 10.81 0.70
CA SER A 175 -0.64 11.49 -0.38
C SER A 175 -1.74 10.64 -1.02
N GLN A 176 -1.52 9.33 -1.17
CA GLN A 176 -2.53 8.42 -1.70
C GLN A 176 -3.70 8.20 -0.73
N PHE A 177 -3.43 8.17 0.57
CA PHE A 177 -4.48 8.06 1.59
C PHE A 177 -5.27 9.37 1.73
N GLU A 178 -4.62 10.52 1.63
CA GLU A 178 -5.31 11.83 1.54
C GLU A 178 -6.22 11.88 0.30
N CYS A 179 -5.73 11.40 -0.85
CA CYS A 179 -6.54 11.28 -2.05
C CYS A 179 -7.76 10.34 -1.85
N TYR A 180 -7.59 9.22 -1.14
CA TYR A 180 -8.68 8.29 -0.86
C TYR A 180 -9.85 8.98 -0.15
N ILE A 181 -9.56 9.73 0.93
CA ILE A 181 -10.57 10.48 1.70
C ILE A 181 -11.30 11.52 0.86
N ASN A 182 -10.58 12.19 -0.03
CA ASN A 182 -11.20 13.23 -0.86
C ASN A 182 -12.07 12.66 -1.99
N ASN A 183 -12.04 11.34 -2.22
CA ASN A 183 -12.78 10.68 -3.32
C ASN A 183 -13.80 9.63 -2.82
N ASN A 184 -13.96 9.42 -1.51
CA ASN A 184 -14.83 8.39 -0.92
C ASN A 184 -15.55 8.84 0.35
#